data_AF-A0A6I1MTE4-F1
#
_entry.id   AF-A0A6I1MTE4-F1
#
_cell.length_a   1.000
_cell.length_b   1.000
_cell.length_c   1.000
_cell.angle_alpha   90.00
_cell.angle_beta   90.00
_cell.angle_gamma   90.00
#
_symmetry.space_group_name_H-M   'P 1'
#
loop_
_entity.id
_entity.type
_entity.pdbx_description
1 polymer ?
#
loop_
_entity_poly.entity_id
_entity_poly.type
_entity_poly.pdbx_seq_one_letter_code
_entity_poly.pdbx_strand_id
1 'polypeptide(L)'
;MDELAYYTLLLRTAQGLTLLGTLRFQVVATEPLDRSPAGTEQLLAQVQQQSTTELFVYPMEGSINIPLLTGLAPVPLEGTAWFPLIGPFVTAFLSSTDQRFNVGMQLYELDPEHVCGGLVWRSGEPGELTFSLLGTLVRAPA
;
A
#
# COMPACT_ATOMS: atom_id res chain seq x y z
N MET A 1 4.34 -6.17 -16.02
CA MET A 1 5.63 -5.82 -15.41
C MET A 1 5.32 -5.59 -13.95
N ASP A 2 5.68 -6.54 -13.10
CA ASP A 2 5.37 -6.49 -11.67
C ASP A 2 6.34 -5.51 -11.03
N GLU A 3 5.89 -4.27 -10.86
CA GLU A 3 6.72 -3.22 -10.29
C GLU A 3 6.66 -3.34 -8.76
N LEU A 4 7.68 -4.00 -8.22
CA LEU A 4 7.85 -4.17 -6.77
C LEU A 4 8.31 -2.84 -6.16
N ALA A 5 7.42 -2.16 -5.44
CA ALA A 5 7.77 -0.96 -4.70
C ALA A 5 8.37 -1.33 -3.33
N TYR A 6 9.42 -0.62 -2.93
CA TYR A 6 10.10 -0.79 -1.63
C TYR A 6 10.07 0.53 -0.86
N TYR A 7 9.58 0.51 0.37
CA TYR A 7 9.48 1.67 1.24
C TYR A 7 10.22 1.44 2.56
N THR A 8 10.91 2.47 3.04
CA THR A 8 11.27 2.59 4.47
C THR A 8 10.09 3.18 5.22
N LEU A 9 9.73 2.60 6.37
CA LEU A 9 8.59 3.01 7.17
C LEU A 9 9.03 3.75 8.44
N LEU A 10 8.31 4.83 8.74
CA LEU A 10 8.24 5.48 10.04
C LEU A 10 6.84 5.25 10.62
N LEU A 11 6.77 4.54 11.74
CA LEU A 11 5.53 4.22 12.44
C LEU A 11 5.46 4.99 13.74
N ARG A 12 4.33 5.62 14.05
CA ARG A 12 4.15 6.40 15.28
C ARG A 12 2.82 6.12 15.94
N THR A 13 2.84 5.78 17.24
CA THR A 13 1.60 5.68 18.03
C THR A 13 1.17 7.05 18.56
N ALA A 14 -0.09 7.17 18.98
CA ALA A 14 -0.60 8.37 19.62
C ALA A 14 0.15 8.71 20.93
N GLN A 15 0.70 7.71 21.61
CA GLN A 15 1.48 7.88 22.85
C GLN A 15 2.94 8.27 22.60
N GLY A 16 3.36 8.42 21.34
CA GLY A 16 4.70 8.88 20.98
C GLY A 16 5.75 7.79 20.81
N LEU A 17 5.36 6.50 20.84
CA LEU A 17 6.27 5.42 20.43
C LEU A 17 6.53 5.54 18.93
N THR A 18 7.80 5.47 18.53
CA THR A 18 8.22 5.47 17.14
C THR A 18 8.99 4.19 16.81
N LEU A 19 8.59 3.51 15.73
CA LEU A 19 9.24 2.32 15.22
C LEU A 19 9.66 2.55 13.76
N LEU A 20 10.71 1.86 13.34
CA LEU A 20 11.16 1.81 11.96
C LEU A 20 10.85 0.44 11.37
N GLY A 21 10.57 0.42 10.07
CA GLY A 21 10.32 -0.81 9.34
C GLY A 21 10.54 -0.67 7.85
N THR A 22 10.17 -1.71 7.11
CA THR A 22 10.22 -1.73 5.65
C THR A 22 8.95 -2.36 5.13
N LEU A 23 8.44 -1.83 4.03
CA LEU A 23 7.29 -2.37 3.31
C LEU A 23 7.69 -2.66 1.88
N ARG A 24 7.29 -3.82 1.38
CA ARG A 24 7.40 -4.17 -0.04
C ARG A 24 6.03 -4.58 -0.52
N PHE A 25 5.58 -4.07 -1.65
CA PHE A 25 4.36 -4.54 -2.27
C PHE A 25 4.41 -4.40 -3.78
N GLN A 26 3.54 -5.16 -4.44
CA GLN A 26 3.27 -5.06 -5.86
C GLN A 26 1.77 -5.22 -6.11
N VAL A 27 1.30 -4.64 -7.21
CA VAL A 27 -0.05 -4.88 -7.71
C VAL A 27 -0.01 -6.10 -8.61
N VAL A 28 -0.80 -7.12 -8.28
CA VAL A 28 -0.88 -8.38 -9.02
C VAL A 28 -1.89 -8.19 -10.15
N ALA A 29 -1.47 -7.53 -11.23
CA ALA A 29 -2.33 -7.35 -12.40
C ALA A 29 -2.24 -8.60 -13.30
N THR A 30 -3.26 -9.47 -13.26
CA THR A 30 -3.35 -10.65 -14.15
C THR A 30 -3.75 -10.31 -15.57
N GLU A 31 -4.28 -9.11 -15.81
CA GLU A 31 -4.49 -8.55 -17.13
C GLU A 31 -3.78 -7.20 -17.18
N PRO A 32 -3.09 -6.86 -18.28
CA PRO A 32 -2.75 -5.46 -18.48
C PRO A 32 -4.07 -4.70 -18.31
N LEU A 33 -4.08 -3.62 -17.52
CA LEU A 33 -5.11 -2.59 -17.67
C LEU A 33 -5.26 -2.45 -19.17
N ASP A 34 -6.40 -2.88 -19.70
CA ASP A 34 -6.69 -2.84 -21.11
C ASP A 34 -6.70 -1.35 -21.39
N ARG A 35 -5.51 -0.82 -21.71
CA ARG A 35 -5.29 0.54 -22.11
C ARG A 35 -6.10 0.57 -23.37
N SER A 36 -7.34 1.02 -23.22
CA SER A 36 -8.22 1.29 -24.34
C SER A 36 -7.34 1.86 -25.45
N PRO A 37 -7.48 1.41 -26.71
CA PRO A 37 -6.68 1.94 -27.81
C PRO A 37 -6.79 3.47 -27.94
N ALA A 38 -7.71 4.08 -27.20
CA ALA A 38 -7.72 5.48 -26.83
C ALA A 38 -6.43 5.91 -26.09
N GLY A 39 -5.59 6.68 -26.79
CA GLY A 39 -4.39 7.29 -26.20
C GLY A 39 -4.70 8.10 -24.93
N THR A 40 -3.66 8.37 -24.13
CA THR A 40 -3.75 9.04 -22.82
C THR A 40 -4.58 10.34 -22.84
N GLU A 41 -4.57 11.08 -23.95
CA GLU A 41 -5.38 12.29 -24.16
C GLU A 41 -6.89 12.02 -24.23
N GLN A 42 -7.29 10.90 -24.85
CA GLN A 42 -8.70 10.51 -24.95
C GLN A 42 -9.23 9.97 -23.62
N LEU A 43 -8.40 9.24 -22.87
CA LEU A 43 -8.71 8.83 -21.50
C LEU A 43 -8.84 10.05 -20.58
N LEU A 44 -7.95 11.04 -20.72
CA LEU A 44 -8.05 12.30 -19.97
C LEU A 44 -9.33 13.07 -20.31
N ALA A 45 -9.69 13.14 -21.60
CA ALA A 45 -10.93 13.79 -22.04
C ALA A 45 -12.18 13.07 -21.51
N GLN A 46 -12.17 11.73 -21.43
CA GLN A 46 -13.26 10.95 -20.82
C GLN A 46 -13.41 11.27 -19.33
N VAL A 47 -12.30 11.28 -18.58
CA VAL A 47 -12.33 11.61 -17.15
C VAL A 47 -12.86 13.03 -16.90
N GLN A 48 -12.51 14.00 -17.76
CA GLN A 48 -13.01 15.38 -17.64
C GLN A 48 -14.52 15.54 -17.92
N GLN A 49 -15.12 14.62 -18.69
CA GLN A 49 -16.54 14.66 -19.04
C GLN A 49 -17.44 13.93 -18.03
N GLN A 50 -16.86 13.11 -17.15
CA GLN A 50 -17.61 12.32 -16.18
C GLN A 50 -17.78 13.09 -14.85
N SER A 51 -19.00 13.07 -14.30
CA SER A 51 -19.29 13.59 -12.96
C SER A 51 -19.00 12.58 -11.85
N THR A 52 -18.66 11.34 -12.21
CA THR A 52 -18.36 10.23 -11.31
C THR A 52 -17.04 9.57 -11.70
N THR A 53 -16.16 9.33 -10.73
CA THR A 53 -14.90 8.60 -10.95
C THR A 53 -15.10 7.11 -10.70
N GLU A 54 -14.86 6.28 -11.71
CA GLU A 54 -14.83 4.83 -11.54
C GLU A 54 -13.53 4.40 -10.84
N LEU A 55 -13.65 3.44 -9.91
CA LEU A 55 -12.51 2.85 -9.22
C LEU A 55 -12.38 1.37 -9.61
N PHE A 56 -11.17 1.00 -10.01
CA PHE A 56 -10.78 -0.36 -10.35
C PHE A 56 -10.07 -0.99 -9.17
N VAL A 57 -10.44 -2.24 -8.85
CA VAL A 57 -9.86 -2.97 -7.73
C VAL A 57 -8.86 -3.98 -8.25
N TYR A 58 -7.62 -3.90 -7.78
CA TYR A 58 -6.56 -4.85 -8.13
C TYR A 58 -6.03 -5.54 -6.89
N PRO A 59 -5.74 -6.85 -6.96
CA PRO A 59 -5.11 -7.55 -5.86
C PRO A 59 -3.68 -7.06 -5.64
N MET A 60 -3.23 -7.13 -4.40
CA MET A 60 -1.89 -6.74 -3.98
C MET A 60 -1.27 -7.82 -3.12
N GLU A 61 0.03 -7.99 -3.28
CA GLU A 61 0.85 -8.88 -2.49
C GLU A 61 2.09 -8.15 -2.01
N GLY A 62 2.60 -8.53 -0.85
CA GLY A 62 3.73 -7.86 -0.27
C GLY A 62 4.28 -8.50 0.99
N SER A 63 5.15 -7.76 1.65
CA SER A 63 5.65 -8.11 2.98
C SER A 63 6.02 -6.86 3.77
N ILE A 64 5.87 -6.95 5.08
CA ILE A 64 6.28 -5.92 6.02
C ILE A 64 7.28 -6.48 7.02
N ASN A 65 8.27 -5.69 7.38
CA ASN A 65 9.21 -6.02 8.45
C ASN A 65 9.32 -4.83 9.39
N ILE A 66 9.01 -5.04 10.67
CA ILE A 66 9.15 -4.05 11.74
C ILE A 66 9.95 -4.77 12.82
N PRO A 67 11.29 -4.67 12.87
CA PRO A 67 12.12 -5.58 13.65
C PRO A 67 11.73 -5.75 15.13
N LEU A 68 11.18 -4.70 15.73
CA LEU A 68 10.71 -4.71 17.12
C LEU A 68 9.37 -5.42 17.34
N LEU A 69 8.61 -5.70 16.28
CA LEU A 69 7.33 -6.42 16.30
C LEU A 69 7.40 -7.78 15.60
N THR A 70 8.06 -7.84 14.43
CA THR A 70 8.12 -9.02 13.56
C THR A 70 9.38 -9.87 13.77
N GLY A 71 10.38 -9.35 14.50
CA GLY A 71 11.70 -9.97 14.59
C GLY A 71 12.50 -9.80 13.29
N LEU A 72 13.29 -10.80 12.92
CA LEU A 72 14.13 -10.74 11.72
C LEU A 72 13.43 -11.20 10.43
N ALA A 73 12.25 -11.80 10.55
CA ALA A 73 11.52 -12.36 9.42
C ALA A 73 10.47 -11.37 8.89
N PRO A 74 10.39 -11.14 7.57
CA PRO A 74 9.27 -10.41 6.97
C PRO A 74 7.94 -11.15 7.18
N VAL A 75 6.88 -10.39 7.45
CA VAL A 75 5.50 -10.88 7.52
C VAL A 75 4.86 -10.73 6.14
N PRO A 76 4.37 -11.82 5.52
CA PRO A 76 3.68 -11.74 4.23
C PRO A 76 2.35 -11.00 4.36
N LEU A 77 2.03 -10.18 3.36
CA LEU A 77 0.81 -9.39 3.29
C LEU A 77 0.08 -9.65 1.97
N GLU A 78 -1.25 -9.66 2.04
CA GLU A 78 -2.15 -9.69 0.88
C GLU A 78 -3.25 -8.65 1.04
N GLY A 79 -3.81 -8.21 -0.06
CA GLY A 79 -4.95 -7.31 -0.03
C GLY A 79 -5.31 -6.76 -1.39
N THR A 80 -5.79 -5.52 -1.42
CA THR A 80 -6.29 -4.87 -2.63
C THR A 80 -5.95 -3.39 -2.66
N ALA A 81 -5.81 -2.83 -3.86
CA ALA A 81 -5.75 -1.39 -4.11
C ALA A 81 -6.86 -0.94 -5.05
N TRP A 82 -7.29 0.30 -4.85
CA TRP A 82 -8.33 0.97 -5.63
C TRP A 82 -7.69 2.07 -6.46
N PHE A 83 -7.80 1.98 -7.77
CA PHE A 83 -7.22 2.93 -8.71
C PHE A 83 -8.31 3.67 -9.48
N PRO A 84 -8.15 4.97 -9.75
CA PRO A 84 -8.89 5.62 -10.81
C PRO A 84 -8.42 5.07 -12.17
N LEU A 85 -9.14 5.42 -13.25
CA LEU A 85 -8.75 5.03 -14.61
C LEU A 85 -7.33 5.51 -14.99
N ILE A 86 -6.91 6.68 -14.49
CA ILE A 86 -5.58 7.25 -14.69
C ILE A 86 -5.10 7.84 -13.36
N GLY A 87 -3.86 7.53 -12.99
CA GLY A 87 -3.19 8.12 -11.83
C GLY A 87 -2.85 7.07 -10.76
N PRO A 88 -2.42 7.54 -9.57
CA PRO A 88 -2.04 6.65 -8.48
C PRO A 88 -3.25 5.99 -7.82
N PHE A 89 -3.00 4.99 -6.99
CA PHE A 89 -4.08 4.38 -6.20
C PHE A 89 -4.64 5.40 -5.20
N VAL A 90 -5.96 5.36 -5.01
CA VAL A 90 -6.66 6.17 -4.01
C VAL A 90 -6.41 5.63 -2.62
N THR A 91 -6.48 4.31 -2.46
CA THR A 91 -6.24 3.62 -1.19
C THR A 91 -5.82 2.19 -1.48
N ALA A 92 -5.13 1.58 -0.52
CA ALA A 92 -4.89 0.14 -0.46
C ALA A 92 -5.18 -0.37 0.94
N PHE A 93 -5.66 -1.60 1.05
CA PHE A 93 -5.78 -2.33 2.30
C PHE A 93 -4.97 -3.61 2.18
N LEU A 94 -4.13 -3.88 3.17
CA LEU A 94 -3.33 -5.09 3.26
C LEU A 94 -3.46 -5.71 4.64
N SER A 95 -3.47 -7.04 4.70
CA SER A 95 -3.44 -7.79 5.95
C SER A 95 -2.48 -8.96 5.85
N SER A 96 -1.96 -9.41 6.99
CA SER A 96 -1.09 -10.58 7.02
C SER A 96 -1.83 -11.87 6.67
N THR A 97 -1.15 -12.72 5.91
CA THR A 97 -1.58 -14.10 5.64
C THR A 97 -1.02 -15.09 6.67
N ASP A 98 -0.07 -14.66 7.51
CA ASP A 98 0.49 -15.44 8.60
C ASP A 98 -0.30 -15.18 9.89
N GLN A 99 -1.01 -16.21 10.36
CA GLN A 99 -1.83 -16.14 11.57
C GLN A 99 -1.05 -15.82 12.85
N ARG A 100 0.28 -15.99 12.85
CA ARG A 100 1.14 -15.59 13.97
C ARG A 100 1.22 -14.07 14.10
N PHE A 101 0.98 -13.36 13.01
CA PHE A 101 1.09 -11.91 12.90
C PHE A 101 -0.26 -11.35 12.45
N ASN A 102 -1.12 -11.01 13.39
CA ASN A 102 -2.34 -10.27 13.10
C ASN A 102 -1.97 -8.81 12.82
N VAL A 103 -1.87 -8.40 11.56
CA VAL A 103 -1.61 -7.02 11.15
C VAL A 103 -2.55 -6.63 10.02
N GLY A 104 -3.14 -5.45 10.15
CA GLY A 104 -3.93 -4.78 9.12
C GLY A 104 -3.36 -3.41 8.84
N MET A 105 -3.38 -3.00 7.58
CA MET A 105 -2.81 -1.73 7.14
C MET A 105 -3.68 -1.12 6.07
N GLN A 106 -3.86 0.20 6.16
CA GLN A 106 -4.42 1.03 5.11
C GLN A 106 -3.35 1.99 4.62
N LEU A 107 -3.21 2.13 3.31
CA LEU A 107 -2.27 3.03 2.66
C LEU A 107 -2.99 3.98 1.70
N TYR A 108 -2.40 5.16 1.54
CA TYR A 108 -2.75 6.18 0.57
C TYR A 108 -1.46 6.69 -0.06
N GLU A 109 -1.47 7.01 -1.35
CA GLU A 109 -0.35 7.73 -1.97
C GLU A 109 -0.46 9.23 -1.62
N LEU A 110 0.61 9.80 -1.07
CA LEU A 110 0.72 11.25 -0.85
C LEU A 110 1.30 11.94 -2.08
N ASP A 111 2.37 11.35 -2.61
CA ASP A 111 3.10 11.77 -3.80
C ASP A 111 3.89 10.56 -4.35
N PRO A 112 4.53 10.67 -5.53
CA PRO A 112 5.20 9.53 -6.16
C PRO A 112 6.35 8.89 -5.35
N GLU A 113 6.80 9.51 -4.26
CA GLU A 113 7.87 9.00 -3.40
C GLU A 113 7.39 8.65 -1.99
N HIS A 114 6.14 8.96 -1.65
CA HIS A 114 5.63 8.82 -0.29
C HIS A 114 4.24 8.20 -0.23
N VAL A 115 4.09 7.25 0.70
CA VAL A 115 2.80 6.69 1.11
C VAL A 115 2.53 7.01 2.56
N CYS A 116 1.27 7.15 2.94
CA CYS A 116 0.87 7.30 4.34
C CYS A 116 -0.31 6.40 4.68
N GLY A 117 -0.63 6.31 5.96
CA GLY A 117 -1.87 5.70 6.40
C GLY A 117 -1.81 5.19 7.82
N GLY A 118 -2.45 4.05 8.05
CA GLY A 118 -2.59 3.45 9.37
C GLY A 118 -2.18 1.99 9.36
N LEU A 119 -1.54 1.55 10.45
CA LEU A 119 -1.24 0.15 10.71
C LEU A 119 -1.80 -0.22 12.08
N VAL A 120 -2.56 -1.30 12.13
CA VAL A 120 -3.04 -1.91 13.38
C VAL A 120 -2.32 -3.24 13.55
N TRP A 121 -1.57 -3.34 14.63
CA TRP A 121 -0.89 -4.56 15.05
C TRP A 121 -1.72 -5.25 16.12
N ARG A 122 -1.91 -6.57 15.98
CA ARG A 122 -2.67 -7.44 16.86
C ARG A 122 -4.09 -6.94 17.13
N SER A 123 -4.82 -6.65 16.06
CA SER A 123 -6.17 -6.10 16.13
C SER A 123 -7.11 -7.04 16.90
N GLY A 124 -7.79 -6.52 17.93
CA GLY A 124 -8.70 -7.26 18.79
C GLY A 124 -8.01 -8.13 19.85
N GLU A 125 -6.68 -8.07 19.99
CA GLU A 125 -5.92 -8.88 20.94
C GLU A 125 -5.25 -8.04 22.05
N PRO A 126 -4.90 -8.63 23.20
CA PRO A 126 -4.06 -7.98 24.19
C PRO A 126 -2.71 -7.54 23.61
N GLY A 127 -2.40 -6.25 23.71
CA GLY A 127 -1.21 -5.65 23.11
C GLY A 127 -1.44 -5.10 21.70
N GLU A 128 -2.69 -4.80 21.34
CA GLU A 128 -3.02 -4.03 20.14
C GLU A 128 -2.24 -2.70 20.12
N LEU A 129 -1.62 -2.40 18.98
CA LEU A 129 -0.94 -1.13 18.74
C LEU A 129 -1.44 -0.53 17.44
N THR A 130 -1.84 0.74 17.50
CA THR A 130 -2.23 1.51 16.32
C THR A 130 -1.16 2.55 16.02
N PHE A 131 -0.69 2.51 14.78
CA PHE A 131 0.34 3.40 14.26
C PHE A 131 -0.21 4.25 13.13
N SER A 132 0.12 5.52 13.13
CA SER A 132 0.23 6.30 11.90
C SER A 132 1.50 5.87 11.16
N LEU A 133 1.40 5.72 9.85
CA LEU A 133 2.47 5.25 8.99
C LEU A 133 2.85 6.33 7.98
N LEU A 134 4.14 6.55 7.80
CA LEU A 134 4.74 7.24 6.66
C LEU A 134 5.75 6.30 6.01
N GLY A 135 5.63 6.06 4.71
CA GLY A 135 6.55 5.29 3.91
C GLY A 135 7.28 6.18 2.92
N THR A 136 8.60 6.03 2.80
CA THR A 136 9.43 6.72 1.81
C THR A 136 10.03 5.70 0.84
N LEU A 137 9.82 5.91 -0.45
CA LEU A 137 10.27 5.04 -1.53
C LEU A 137 11.79 4.94 -1.51
N VAL A 138 12.32 3.72 -1.55
CA VAL A 138 13.75 3.47 -1.72
C VAL A 138 14.00 3.13 -3.17
N ARG A 139 14.62 4.06 -3.90
CA ARG A 139 15.13 3.78 -5.24
C ARG A 139 16.44 3.01 -5.10
N ALA A 140 16.58 1.92 -5.83
CA ALA A 140 17.90 1.33 -6.01
C ALA A 140 18.80 2.39 -6.68
N PRO A 141 20.05 2.58 -6.23
CA PRO A 141 20.98 3.43 -6.96
C PRO A 141 21.15 2.91 -8.39
N ALA A 142 21.10 3.84 -9.34
CA ALA A 142 21.29 3.58 -10.77
C ALA A 142 22.71 3.09 -11.10
#